data_AF-A0AAE6SQM6-F1
#
_entry.id   AF-A0AAE6SQM6-F1
#
_cell.length_a   1.000
_cell.length_b   1.000
_cell.length_c   1.000
_cell.angle_alpha   90.00
_cell.angle_beta   90.00
_cell.angle_gamma   90.00
#
_symmetry.space_group_name_H-M   'P 1'
#
loop_
_entity.id
_entity.type
_entity.pdbx_description
1 polymer ?
#
loop_
_entity_poly.entity_id
_entity_poly.type
_entity_poly.pdbx_seq_one_letter_code
_entity_poly.pdbx_strand_id
1 'polypeptide(L)'
;MTQNSAIKIAFWRGVLIAPLAVLPATLIWALIALVNQFTVQNLIDAIFNVIFISLWGICVAYVITATYGSLVWYALWRYNVLSLGSLLLAVVIPCAITAIITTDILFSLMVTYYSLAVVFSFWFVGIRNIKE
;
A
#
# COMPACT_ATOMS: atom_id res chain seq x y z
N MET A 1 -18.59 -4.77 -25.17
CA MET A 1 -18.13 -5.88 -24.28
C MET A 1 -16.68 -5.71 -23.79
N THR A 2 -15.83 -4.89 -24.42
CA THR A 2 -14.40 -4.71 -24.12
C THR A 2 -14.07 -3.85 -22.89
N GLN A 3 -14.91 -2.87 -22.53
CA GLN A 3 -14.68 -2.02 -21.35
C GLN A 3 -14.71 -2.83 -20.04
N ASN A 4 -15.65 -3.77 -19.91
CA ASN A 4 -15.77 -4.61 -18.71
C ASN A 4 -14.57 -5.57 -18.51
N SER A 5 -13.90 -6.01 -19.58
CA SER A 5 -12.70 -6.85 -19.43
C SER A 5 -11.49 -6.02 -19.04
N ALA A 6 -11.32 -4.82 -19.61
CA ALA A 6 -10.23 -3.90 -19.26
C ALA A 6 -10.28 -3.49 -17.78
N ILE A 7 -11.48 -3.19 -17.27
CA ILE A 7 -11.70 -2.83 -15.85
C ILE A 7 -11.35 -3.99 -14.91
N LYS A 8 -11.74 -5.22 -15.26
CA LYS A 8 -11.38 -6.41 -14.46
C LYS A 8 -9.88 -6.67 -14.47
N ILE A 9 -9.22 -6.51 -15.61
CA ILE A 9 -7.76 -6.66 -15.71
C ILE A 9 -7.05 -5.60 -14.86
N ALA A 10 -7.49 -4.34 -14.93
CA ALA A 10 -6.95 -3.27 -14.12
C ALA A 10 -7.11 -3.50 -12.62
N PHE A 11 -8.28 -4.00 -12.20
CA PHE A 11 -8.52 -4.41 -10.82
C PHE A 11 -7.52 -5.46 -10.34
N TRP A 12 -7.38 -6.57 -11.08
CA TRP A 12 -6.46 -7.63 -10.70
C TRP A 12 -5.00 -7.20 -10.73
N ARG A 13 -4.60 -6.36 -11.70
CA ARG A 13 -3.26 -5.77 -11.74
C ARG A 13 -3.02 -4.89 -10.52
N GLY A 14 -3.99 -4.07 -10.12
CA GLY A 14 -3.91 -3.28 -8.91
C GLY A 14 -3.78 -4.16 -7.66
N VAL A 15 -4.64 -5.16 -7.49
CA VAL A 15 -4.61 -6.06 -6.32
C VAL A 15 -3.30 -6.84 -6.21
N LEU A 16 -2.75 -7.29 -7.35
CA LEU A 16 -1.55 -8.13 -7.37
C LEU A 16 -0.25 -7.32 -7.31
N ILE A 17 -0.18 -6.15 -7.95
CA ILE A 17 1.06 -5.39 -8.13
C ILE A 17 1.19 -4.26 -7.11
N ALA A 18 0.09 -3.61 -6.72
CA ALA A 18 0.16 -2.45 -5.84
C ALA A 18 0.79 -2.75 -4.46
N PRO A 19 0.54 -3.91 -3.81
CA PRO A 19 1.22 -4.26 -2.56
C PRO A 19 2.74 -4.37 -2.70
N LEU A 20 3.27 -4.73 -3.88
CA LEU A 20 4.72 -4.81 -4.12
C LEU A 20 5.39 -3.44 -4.08
N ALA A 21 4.64 -2.36 -4.30
CA ALA A 21 5.17 -1.00 -4.19
C ALA A 21 5.52 -0.61 -2.74
N VAL A 22 5.08 -1.40 -1.76
CA VAL A 22 5.48 -1.23 -0.36
C VAL A 22 6.95 -1.63 -0.16
N LEU A 23 7.51 -2.53 -0.97
CA LEU A 23 8.91 -2.98 -0.86
C LEU A 23 9.94 -1.84 -0.98
N PRO A 24 9.96 -1.02 -2.06
CA PRO A 24 10.91 0.09 -2.13
C PRO A 24 10.67 1.13 -1.02
N ALA A 25 9.42 1.33 -0.64
CA ALA A 25 9.01 2.19 0.46
C ALA A 25 9.59 1.74 1.81
N THR A 26 9.45 0.47 2.17
CA THR A 26 9.98 -0.11 3.40
C THR A 26 11.50 -0.19 3.39
N LEU A 27 12.11 -0.50 2.25
CA LEU A 27 13.57 -0.55 2.11
C LEU A 27 14.21 0.81 2.35
N ILE A 28 13.67 1.88 1.73
CA ILE A 28 14.20 3.23 1.92
C ILE A 28 14.05 3.65 3.39
N TRP A 29 12.89 3.41 3.99
CA TRP A 29 12.66 3.74 5.40
C TRP A 29 13.61 2.99 6.34
N ALA A 30 13.75 1.69 6.13
CA ALA A 30 14.60 0.84 6.95
C ALA A 30 16.09 1.17 6.77
N LEU A 31 16.53 1.56 5.57
CA LEU A 31 17.88 2.07 5.32
C LEU A 31 18.13 3.39 6.05
N ILE A 32 17.18 4.33 6.04
CA ILE A 32 17.30 5.60 6.79
C ILE A 32 17.39 5.32 8.29
N ALA A 33 16.55 4.43 8.81
CA ALA A 33 16.59 4.01 10.21
C ALA A 33 17.95 3.37 10.57
N LEU A 34 18.51 2.57 9.65
CA LEU A 34 19.82 1.95 9.81
C LEU A 34 20.94 2.98 9.95
N VAL A 35 20.96 3.99 9.09
CA VAL A 35 21.98 5.04 9.07
C VAL A 35 21.97 5.83 10.38
N ASN A 36 20.80 6.06 10.97
CA ASN A 36 20.67 6.79 12.23
C ASN A 36 21.11 6.02 13.48
N GLN A 37 21.23 4.68 13.41
CA GLN A 37 21.59 3.81 14.54
C GLN A 37 22.90 3.06 14.33
N PHE A 38 23.70 3.51 13.35
CA PHE A 38 24.81 2.73 12.82
C PHE A 38 25.94 2.53 13.85
N THR A 39 26.11 1.29 14.29
CA THR A 39 27.36 0.77 14.88
C THR A 39 27.93 -0.28 13.94
N VAL A 40 29.23 -0.20 13.64
CA VAL A 40 29.90 -1.00 12.59
C VAL A 40 29.79 -2.52 12.83
N GLN A 41 29.50 -2.93 14.07
CA GLN A 41 29.60 -4.31 14.50
C GLN A 41 28.54 -5.27 13.89
N ASN A 42 27.36 -4.80 13.48
CA ASN A 42 26.24 -5.69 13.09
C ASN A 42 25.59 -5.34 11.73
N LEU A 43 26.37 -5.01 10.71
CA LEU A 43 25.85 -4.68 9.37
C LEU A 43 25.04 -5.82 8.74
N ILE A 44 25.44 -7.08 8.96
CA ILE A 44 24.78 -8.25 8.39
C ILE A 44 23.38 -8.44 9.01
N ASP A 45 23.27 -8.40 10.34
CA ASP A 45 21.99 -8.54 11.05
C ASP A 45 21.03 -7.40 10.69
N ALA A 46 21.58 -6.20 10.54
CA ALA A 46 20.87 -5.02 10.05
C ALA A 46 20.23 -5.26 8.67
N ILE A 47 21.00 -5.77 7.70
CA ILE A 47 20.49 -6.07 6.34
C ILE A 47 19.41 -7.15 6.39
N PHE A 48 19.61 -8.22 7.16
CA PHE A 48 18.60 -9.28 7.31
C PHE A 48 17.30 -8.75 7.92
N ASN A 49 17.39 -7.92 8.96
CA ASN A 49 16.22 -7.30 9.57
C ASN A 49 15.48 -6.38 8.59
N VAL A 50 16.20 -5.58 7.80
CA VAL A 50 15.61 -4.70 6.78
C VAL A 50 14.82 -5.50 5.73
N ILE A 51 15.39 -6.59 5.23
CA ILE A 51 14.74 -7.47 4.26
C ILE A 51 13.52 -8.14 4.89
N PHE A 52 13.65 -8.66 6.11
CA PHE A 52 12.57 -9.34 6.82
C PHE A 52 11.38 -8.40 7.09
N ILE A 53 11.64 -7.19 7.61
CA ILE A 53 10.62 -6.16 7.84
C ILE A 53 9.94 -5.77 6.54
N SER A 54 10.70 -5.65 5.45
CA SER A 54 10.14 -5.30 4.13
C SER A 54 9.24 -6.41 3.58
N LEU A 55 9.67 -7.67 3.64
CA LEU A 55 8.86 -8.82 3.21
C LEU A 55 7.59 -8.93 4.05
N TRP A 56 7.69 -8.74 5.36
CA TRP A 56 6.55 -8.72 6.26
C TRP A 56 5.57 -7.58 5.92
N GLY A 57 6.09 -6.39 5.64
CA GLY A 57 5.30 -5.24 5.19
C GLY A 57 4.50 -5.53 3.91
N ILE A 58 5.08 -6.26 2.97
CA ILE A 58 4.39 -6.69 1.74
C ILE A 58 3.27 -7.67 2.05
N CYS A 59 3.51 -8.67 2.91
CA CYS A 59 2.48 -9.63 3.32
C CYS A 59 1.29 -8.89 3.95
N VAL A 60 1.55 -7.94 4.85
CA VAL A 60 0.51 -7.10 5.46
C VAL A 60 -0.22 -6.27 4.41
N ALA A 61 0.50 -5.66 3.47
CA ALA A 61 -0.10 -4.87 2.39
C ALA A 61 -1.01 -5.72 1.49
N TYR A 62 -0.66 -6.98 1.21
CA TYR A 62 -1.54 -7.92 0.50
C TYR A 62 -2.81 -8.23 1.28
N VAL A 63 -2.70 -8.50 2.58
CA VAL A 63 -3.87 -8.76 3.44
C VAL A 63 -4.81 -7.56 3.45
N ILE A 64 -4.28 -6.35 3.63
CA ILE A 64 -5.07 -5.11 3.64
C ILE A 64 -5.72 -4.86 2.27
N THR A 65 -4.97 -5.08 1.18
CA THR A 65 -5.50 -4.90 -0.18
C THR A 65 -6.60 -5.92 -0.48
N ALA A 66 -6.46 -7.16 -0.03
CA ALA A 66 -7.47 -8.19 -0.22
C ALA A 66 -8.73 -7.95 0.62
N THR A 67 -8.57 -7.56 1.89
CA THR A 67 -9.68 -7.43 2.85
C THR A 67 -10.42 -6.09 2.75
N TYR A 68 -9.71 -5.01 2.49
CA TYR A 68 -10.27 -3.65 2.49
C TYR A 68 -10.13 -2.96 1.13
N GLY A 69 -8.92 -2.93 0.56
CA GLY A 69 -8.64 -2.19 -0.67
C GLY A 69 -9.49 -2.64 -1.86
N SER A 70 -9.68 -3.96 -2.01
CA SER A 70 -10.48 -4.57 -3.07
C SER A 70 -11.97 -4.21 -2.95
N LEU A 71 -12.51 -4.21 -1.73
CA LEU A 71 -13.90 -3.87 -1.42
C LEU A 71 -14.17 -2.40 -1.66
N VAL A 72 -13.30 -1.53 -1.16
CA VAL A 72 -13.38 -0.08 -1.40
C VAL A 72 -13.36 0.22 -2.89
N TRP A 73 -12.42 -0.36 -3.61
CA TRP A 73 -12.31 -0.15 -5.04
C TRP A 73 -13.60 -0.59 -5.76
N TYR A 74 -14.10 -1.78 -5.44
CA TYR A 74 -15.33 -2.30 -6.03
C TYR A 74 -16.53 -1.41 -5.73
N ALA A 75 -16.65 -0.92 -4.49
CA ALA A 75 -17.71 0.01 -4.09
C ALA A 75 -17.62 1.32 -4.89
N LEU A 76 -16.44 1.96 -4.93
CA LEU A 76 -16.24 3.21 -5.65
C LEU A 76 -16.52 3.07 -7.16
N TRP A 77 -16.15 1.93 -7.75
CA TRP A 77 -16.49 1.60 -9.12
C TRP A 77 -18.00 1.41 -9.31
N ARG A 78 -18.66 0.65 -8.43
CA ARG A 78 -20.10 0.37 -8.50
C ARG A 78 -20.94 1.66 -8.42
N TYR A 79 -20.48 2.65 -7.66
CA TYR A 79 -21.14 3.95 -7.51
C TYR A 79 -20.65 5.01 -8.52
N ASN A 80 -19.81 4.65 -9.51
CA ASN A 80 -19.25 5.56 -10.51
C ASN A 80 -18.51 6.79 -9.92
N VAL A 81 -17.91 6.64 -8.74
CA VAL A 81 -17.12 7.69 -8.06
C VAL A 81 -15.62 7.36 -8.02
N LEU A 82 -15.22 6.30 -8.73
CA LEU A 82 -13.85 5.82 -8.78
C LEU A 82 -12.92 6.87 -9.40
N SER A 83 -12.20 7.56 -8.53
CA SER A 83 -11.21 8.59 -8.85
C SER A 83 -10.01 8.48 -7.91
N LEU A 84 -8.86 9.02 -8.32
CA LEU A 84 -7.69 9.08 -7.44
C LEU A 84 -8.04 9.76 -6.10
N GLY A 85 -8.82 10.85 -6.14
CA GLY A 85 -9.26 11.56 -4.94
C GLY A 85 -10.10 10.68 -4.00
N SER A 86 -11.06 9.92 -4.53
CA SER A 86 -11.86 8.99 -3.72
C SER A 86 -11.05 7.87 -3.08
N LEU A 87 -10.05 7.35 -3.79
CA LEU A 87 -9.15 6.32 -3.26
C LEU A 87 -8.24 6.90 -2.18
N LEU A 88 -7.73 8.13 -2.36
CA LEU A 88 -6.94 8.84 -1.35
C LEU A 88 -7.74 9.11 -0.08
N LEU A 89 -9.01 9.49 -0.20
CA LEU A 89 -9.88 9.64 0.97
C LEU A 89 -10.07 8.31 1.71
N ALA A 90 -10.19 7.20 0.98
CA ALA A 90 -10.35 5.88 1.58
C ALA A 90 -9.09 5.38 2.32
N VAL A 91 -7.91 5.97 2.07
CA VAL A 91 -6.67 5.71 2.82
C VAL A 91 -6.74 6.28 4.24
N VAL A 92 -7.50 7.34 4.46
CA VAL A 92 -7.63 7.95 5.79
C VAL A 92 -8.33 7.01 6.78
N ILE A 93 -9.21 6.13 6.28
CA ILE A 93 -9.99 5.20 7.12
C ILE A 93 -9.10 4.22 7.90
N PRO A 94 -8.22 3.40 7.27
CA PRO A 94 -7.33 2.51 8.01
C PRO A 94 -6.36 3.27 8.95
N CYS A 95 -5.95 4.49 8.59
CA CYS A 95 -5.19 5.36 9.48
C CYS A 95 -5.98 5.75 10.73
N ALA A 96 -7.21 6.26 10.55
CA ALA A 96 -8.07 6.66 11.66
C ALA A 96 -8.39 5.48 12.59
N ILE A 97 -8.70 4.31 12.01
CA ILE A 97 -8.96 3.09 12.78
C ILE A 97 -7.74 2.71 13.61
N THR A 98 -6.55 2.70 13.01
CA THR A 98 -5.31 2.33 13.73
C THR A 98 -4.97 3.36 14.80
N ALA A 99 -5.10 4.66 14.52
CA ALA A 99 -4.89 5.72 15.51
C ALA A 99 -5.82 5.60 16.73
N ILE A 100 -7.08 5.22 16.52
CA ILE A 100 -8.06 5.01 17.60
C ILE A 100 -7.72 3.77 18.44
N ILE A 101 -7.30 2.68 17.79
CA ILE A 101 -7.08 1.39 18.48
C ILE A 101 -5.72 1.37 19.20
N THR A 102 -4.65 1.76 18.53
CA THR A 102 -3.28 1.62 19.07
C THR A 102 -2.82 2.85 19.81
N THR A 103 -3.41 4.02 19.57
CA THR A 103 -2.94 5.34 20.04
C THR A 103 -1.50 5.69 19.64
N ASP A 104 -0.88 4.85 18.82
CA ASP A 104 0.48 5.02 18.32
C ASP A 104 0.44 5.80 17.00
N ILE A 105 0.88 7.06 17.08
CA ILE A 105 0.91 7.98 15.94
C ILE A 105 1.92 7.50 14.88
N LEU A 106 3.07 6.94 15.29
CA LEU A 106 4.08 6.43 14.35
C LEU A 106 3.54 5.24 13.57
N PHE A 107 2.90 4.30 14.25
CA PHE A 107 2.27 3.16 13.61
C PHE A 107 1.17 3.59 12.62
N SER A 108 0.33 4.56 13.02
CA SER A 108 -0.75 5.09 12.19
C SER A 108 -0.22 5.82 10.94
N LEU A 109 0.87 6.57 11.08
CA LEU A 109 1.56 7.21 9.96
C LEU A 109 2.15 6.18 8.99
N MET A 110 2.74 5.10 9.49
CA MET A 110 3.22 3.99 8.64
C MET A 110 2.09 3.33 7.86
N VAL A 111 0.95 3.06 8.51
CA VAL A 111 -0.23 2.49 7.85
C VAL A 111 -0.76 3.42 6.77
N THR A 112 -0.76 4.73 7.03
CA THR A 112 -1.14 5.76 6.05
C THR A 112 -0.20 5.73 4.84
N TYR A 113 1.10 5.71 5.09
CA TYR A 113 2.12 5.69 4.05
C TYR A 113 2.00 4.45 3.15
N TYR A 114 1.84 3.27 3.74
CA TYR A 114 1.65 2.03 2.96
C TYR A 114 0.34 2.05 2.17
N SER A 115 -0.74 2.54 2.78
CA SER A 115 -2.03 2.66 2.09
C SER A 115 -1.97 3.65 0.92
N LEU A 116 -1.23 4.75 1.06
CA LEU A 116 -0.99 5.71 -0.03
C LEU A 116 -0.17 5.07 -1.15
N ALA A 117 0.92 4.37 -0.83
CA ALA A 117 1.76 3.68 -1.82
C ALA A 117 0.93 2.69 -2.64
N VAL A 118 0.11 1.87 -1.97
CA VAL A 118 -0.80 0.93 -2.62
C VAL A 118 -1.82 1.66 -3.50
N VAL A 119 -2.48 2.72 -3.01
CA VAL A 119 -3.47 3.47 -3.81
C VAL A 119 -2.86 4.10 -5.05
N PHE A 120 -1.70 4.74 -4.93
CA PHE A 120 -1.00 5.33 -6.07
C PHE A 120 -0.62 4.27 -7.11
N SER A 121 -0.05 3.15 -6.68
CA SER A 121 0.30 2.06 -7.59
C SER A 121 -0.92 1.41 -8.22
N PHE A 122 -2.02 1.26 -7.49
CA PHE A 122 -3.28 0.73 -8.02
C PHE A 122 -3.82 1.65 -9.13
N TRP A 123 -3.80 2.97 -8.91
CA TRP A 123 -4.25 3.95 -9.90
C TRP A 123 -3.35 3.99 -11.14
N PHE A 124 -2.02 4.05 -10.96
CA PHE A 124 -1.06 4.15 -12.06
C PHE A 124 -0.95 2.85 -12.88
N VAL A 125 -0.93 1.70 -12.23
CA VAL A 125 -0.75 0.40 -12.91
C VAL A 125 -2.07 -0.11 -13.48
N GLY A 126 -3.16 0.03 -12.71
CA GLY A 126 -4.47 -0.48 -13.08
C GLY A 126 -5.26 0.50 -13.95
N ILE A 127 -5.66 1.63 -13.38
CA ILE A 127 -6.82 2.41 -13.85
C ILE A 127 -6.46 3.43 -14.92
N ARG A 128 -5.30 4.10 -14.83
CA ARG A 128 -4.85 5.11 -15.82
C ARG A 128 -4.83 4.58 -17.26
N ASN A 129 -4.68 3.26 -17.42
CA ASN A 129 -4.58 2.61 -18.73
C ASN A 129 -5.94 2.21 -19.32
N ILE A 130 -7.03 2.35 -18.56
CA ILE A 130 -8.39 2.18 -19.08
C ILE A 130 -8.80 3.54 -19.63
N LYS A 131 -8.71 3.72 -20.96
CA LYS A 131 -9.32 4.88 -21.61
C LYS A 131 -10.84 4.76 -21.47
N GLU A 132 -11.48 5.80 -20.96
CA GLU A 132 -12.94 5.99 -21.03
C GLU A 132 -13.41 5.95 -22.50
#